data_AF-A0A2D5WYP3-F1
#
_entry.id   AF-A0A2D5WYP3-F1
#
_cell.length_a   1.000
_cell.length_b   1.000
_cell.length_c   1.000
_cell.angle_alpha   90.00
_cell.angle_beta   90.00
_cell.angle_gamma   90.00
#
_symmetry.space_group_name_H-M   'P 1'
#
loop_
_entity.id
_entity.type
_entity.pdbx_description
1 polymer ?
#
loop_
_entity_poly.entity_id
_entity_poly.type
_entity_poly.pdbx_seq_one_letter_code
_entity_poly.pdbx_strand_id
1 'polypeptide(L)' 'MKLFQVHAGFYDPNDVSKGFYEGHTNFFVCAKDISSARKAVKEKKEFKKYKMHIDGVQEISNVDGFKVTLKKN' A
#
# COMPACT_ATOMS: atom_id res chain seq x y z
N MET A 1 -1.10 -16.79 -3.77
CA MET A 1 -0.88 -15.38 -3.39
C MET A 1 -1.70 -14.53 -4.33
N LYS A 2 -2.22 -13.41 -3.85
CA LYS A 2 -2.95 -12.40 -4.62
C LYS A 2 -2.17 -11.09 -4.58
N LEU A 3 -2.29 -10.28 -5.62
CA LEU A 3 -1.71 -8.94 -5.65
C LEU A 3 -2.69 -7.95 -5.02
N PHE A 4 -2.23 -7.15 -4.08
CA PHE A 4 -3.03 -6.08 -3.47
C PHE A 4 -2.35 -4.74 -3.67
N GLN A 5 -3.14 -3.73 -4.01
CA GLN A 5 -2.80 -2.33 -3.82
C GLN A 5 -3.32 -1.87 -2.46
N VAL A 6 -2.46 -1.22 -1.68
CA VAL A 6 -2.80 -0.61 -0.39
C VAL A 6 -2.51 0.88 -0.50
N HIS A 7 -3.57 1.67 -0.49
CA HIS A 7 -3.50 3.13 -0.50
C HIS A 7 -3.26 3.64 0.93
N ALA A 8 -2.29 4.55 1.07
CA ALA A 8 -1.87 5.06 2.37
C ALA A 8 -1.59 6.56 2.34
N GLY A 9 -2.24 7.29 3.24
CA GLY A 9 -1.96 8.68 3.57
C GLY A 9 -0.88 8.87 4.64
N PHE A 10 -0.19 10.01 4.60
CA PHE A 10 0.80 10.45 5.57
C PHE A 10 1.07 11.96 5.51
N TYR A 11 1.65 12.49 6.58
CA TYR A 11 2.12 13.88 6.65
C TYR A 11 3.63 13.88 6.87
N ASP A 12 4.37 14.72 6.13
CA ASP A 12 5.80 14.89 6.31
C ASP A 12 6.14 16.35 6.70
N PRO A 13 6.56 16.62 7.95
CA PRO A 13 6.93 17.98 8.37
C PRO A 13 8.19 18.51 7.65
N ASN A 14 8.93 17.65 6.95
CA ASN A 14 10.13 18.02 6.19
C ASN A 14 9.84 18.26 4.70
N ASP A 15 8.59 18.12 4.25
CA ASP A 15 8.23 18.43 2.87
C ASP A 15 8.11 19.95 2.63
N VAL A 16 7.92 20.33 1.36
CA VAL A 16 7.80 21.75 0.95
C VAL A 16 6.62 22.48 1.61
N SER A 17 5.60 21.75 2.06
CA SER A 17 4.41 22.26 2.73
C SER A 17 4.51 22.21 4.25
N LYS A 18 5.61 21.68 4.80
CA LYS A 18 5.83 21.42 6.23
C LYS A 18 4.71 20.57 6.85
N GLY A 19 4.21 19.59 6.11
CA GLY A 19 3.15 18.69 6.55
C GLY A 19 1.76 19.35 6.63
N PHE A 20 1.55 20.46 5.92
CA PHE A 20 0.23 21.08 5.82
C PHE A 20 -0.73 20.23 4.97
N TYR A 21 -0.21 19.61 3.89
CA TYR A 21 -0.99 18.72 3.04
C TYR A 21 -0.71 17.26 3.37
N GLU A 22 -1.74 16.44 3.18
CA GLU A 22 -1.63 14.99 3.28
C GLU A 22 -1.11 14.39 1.97
N GLY A 23 0.07 13.78 2.05
CA GLY A 23 0.63 12.99 0.96
C GLY A 23 0.00 11.62 0.92
N HIS A 24 -0.19 11.09 -0.29
CA HIS A 24 -0.74 9.74 -0.49
C HIS A 24 0.18 8.91 -1.39
N THR A 25 0.26 7.61 -1.10
CA THR A 25 1.03 6.66 -1.90
C THR A 25 0.36 5.29 -1.95
N ASN A 26 0.87 4.42 -2.82
CA ASN A 26 0.37 3.06 -3.00
C ASN A 26 1.49 2.04 -2.71
N PHE A 27 1.20 1.08 -1.85
CA PHE A 27 2.02 -0.12 -1.68
C PHE A 27 1.42 -1.27 -2.48
N PHE A 28 2.25 -1.96 -3.26
CA PHE A 28 1.87 -3.23 -3.85
C PHE A 28 2.45 -4.38 -3.02
N VAL A 29 1.59 -5.29 -2.57
CA VAL A 29 2.00 -6.45 -1.77
C VAL A 29 1.33 -7.73 -2.25
N CYS A 30 2.10 -8.81 -2.26
CA CYS A 30 1.57 -10.15 -2.46
C CYS A 30 1.11 -10.70 -1.10
N ALA A 31 -0.17 -11.06 -0.95
CA ALA A 31 -0.70 -11.59 0.30
C ALA A 31 -1.74 -12.70 0.06
N LYS A 32 -2.18 -13.37 1.12
CA LYS A 32 -3.24 -14.40 1.04
C LYS A 32 -4.63 -13.77 0.95
N ASP A 33 -4.84 -12.68 1.70
CA ASP A 33 -6.10 -11.97 1.86
C ASP A 33 -5.84 -10.50 2.25
N ILE A 34 -6.90 -9.71 2.36
CA ILE A 34 -6.87 -8.29 2.73
C ILE A 34 -6.21 -8.09 4.11
N SER A 35 -6.50 -8.96 5.09
CA SER A 35 -5.95 -8.85 6.45
C SER A 35 -4.42 -8.98 6.44
N SER A 36 -3.93 -9.99 5.72
CA SER A 36 -2.51 -10.25 5.51
C SER A 36 -1.83 -9.12 4.72
N ALA A 37 -2.51 -8.53 3.73
CA ALA A 37 -2.01 -7.38 2.98
C ALA A 37 -1.82 -6.15 3.89
N ARG A 38 -2.82 -5.84 4.73
CA ARG A 38 -2.73 -4.74 5.71
C ARG A 38 -1.58 -4.97 6.69
N LYS A 39 -1.43 -6.19 7.20
CA LYS A 39 -0.33 -6.54 8.12
C LYS A 39 1.03 -6.34 7.45
N ALA A 40 1.21 -6.86 6.23
CA ALA A 40 2.46 -6.77 5.49
C ALA A 40 2.88 -5.30 5.24
N VAL A 41 1.92 -4.41 4.94
CA VAL A 41 2.21 -2.98 4.75
C VAL A 41 2.56 -2.29 6.06
N LYS A 42 1.82 -2.55 7.14
CA LYS A 42 2.10 -1.99 8.48
C LYS A 42 3.49 -2.36 9.02
N GLU A 43 4.06 -3.48 8.57
CA GLU A 43 5.38 -3.94 8.98
C GLU A 43 6.53 -3.23 8.24
N LYS A 44 6.26 -2.56 7.09
CA LYS A 44 7.26 -1.84 6.29
C LYS A 44 7.88 -0.68 7.06
N LYS A 45 9.17 -0.42 6.81
CA LYS A 45 9.94 0.63 7.49
C LYS A 45 9.38 2.01 7.19
N GLU A 46 9.04 2.26 5.93
CA GLU A 46 8.49 3.51 5.43
C GLU A 46 7.13 3.81 6.08
N PHE A 47 6.26 2.79 6.15
CA PHE A 47 4.95 2.91 6.78
C PHE A 47 5.06 3.37 8.24
N LYS A 48 6.00 2.77 8.99
CA LYS A 48 6.28 3.16 10.38
C LYS A 48 6.95 4.53 10.48
N LYS A 49 7.95 4.80 9.63
CA LYS A 49 8.72 6.05 9.63
C LYS A 49 7.82 7.26 9.45
N TYR A 50 6.92 7.22 8.49
CA TYR A 50 6.02 8.32 8.15
C TYR A 50 4.69 8.27 8.93
N LYS A 51 4.55 7.36 9.90
CA LYS A 51 3.32 7.17 10.68
C LYS A 51 2.07 7.10 9.79
N MET A 52 2.17 6.33 8.70
CA MET A 52 1.13 6.26 7.69
C MET A 52 -0.14 5.60 8.22
N HIS A 53 -1.27 5.87 7.58
CA HIS A 53 -2.53 5.14 7.78
C HIS A 53 -2.96 4.47 6.47
N ILE A 54 -3.99 3.61 6.52
CA ILE A 54 -4.49 2.89 5.34
C ILE A 54 -5.90 3.36 5.05
N ASP A 55 -6.07 4.00 3.90
CA ASP A 55 -7.36 4.51 3.41
C ASP A 55 -8.11 3.47 2.58
N GLY A 56 -7.36 2.67 1.81
CA GLY A 56 -7.93 1.72 0.86
C GLY A 56 -7.09 0.46 0.68
N VAL A 57 -7.75 -0.67 0.45
CA VAL A 57 -7.10 -1.92 0.04
C VAL A 57 -7.92 -2.56 -1.07
N GLN A 58 -7.26 -2.88 -2.18
CA GLN A 58 -7.91 -3.49 -3.33
C GLN A 58 -7.09 -4.68 -3.84
N GLU A 59 -7.74 -5.82 -4.06
CA GLU A 59 -7.16 -6.92 -4.81
C GLU A 59 -7.10 -6.58 -6.30
N ILE A 60 -5.92 -6.70 -6.90
CA ILE A 60 -5.75 -6.57 -8.35
C ILE A 60 -5.76 -7.99 -8.93
N SER A 61 -6.93 -8.42 -9.37
CA SER A 61 -7.14 -9.74 -10.00
C SER A 61 -7.15 -9.68 -11.53
N ASN A 62 -7.43 -8.50 -12.10
CA ASN A 62 -7.47 -8.25 -13.54
C ASN A 62 -7.03 -6.81 -13.86
N VAL A 63 -6.36 -6.61 -15.00
CA VAL A 63 -5.99 -5.29 -15.55
C VAL A 63 -6.25 -5.34 -17.06
N ASP A 64 -7.07 -4.43 -17.59
CA ASP A 64 -7.41 -4.34 -19.02
C ASP A 64 -7.87 -5.66 -19.66
N GLY A 65 -8.61 -6.48 -18.90
CA GLY A 65 -9.07 -7.80 -19.35
C GLY A 65 -8.07 -8.93 -19.10
N PHE A 66 -6.83 -8.63 -18.73
CA PHE A 66 -5.80 -9.64 -18.43
C PHE A 66 -5.83 -10.08 -16.97
N LYS A 67 -5.85 -11.39 -16.75
CA LYS A 67 -5.79 -11.98 -15.42
C LYS A 67 -4.38 -11.85 -14.84
N VAL A 68 -4.29 -11.39 -13.58
CA VAL A 68 -3.02 -11.34 -12.85
C VAL A 68 -2.71 -12.71 -12.23
N THR A 69 -1.52 -13.24 -12.51
CA THR A 69 -1.01 -14.48 -11.91
C THR A 69 0.36 -14.23 -11.29
N LEU A 70 0.54 -14.66 -10.03
CA LEU A 70 1.79 -14.50 -9.31
C LEU A 70 2.58 -15.82 -9.30
N LYS A 71 3.83 -15.77 -9.78
CA LYS A 71 4.79 -16.88 -9.70
C LYS A 71 5.92 -16.47 -8.76
N LYS A 72 6.27 -17.36 -7.83
CA LYS A 72 7.45 -17.16 -6.97
C LYS A 72 8.71 -17.39 -7.82
N ASN A 73 9.68 -16.48 -7.71
CA ASN A 73 11.00 -16.63 -8.31
C ASN A 73 11.78 -17.77 -7.65
#